data_AF-A0A948C3C1-F1
#
_entry.id   AF-A0A948C3C1-F1
#
_cell.length_a   1.000
_cell.length_b   1.000
_cell.length_c   1.000
_cell.angle_alpha   90.00
_cell.angle_beta   90.00
_cell.angle_gamma   90.00
#
_symmetry.space_group_name_H-M   'P 1'
#
loop_
_entity.id
_entity.type
_entity.pdbx_description
1 polymer ?
#
loop_
_entity_poly.entity_id
_entity_poly.type
_entity_poly.pdbx_seq_one_letter_code
_entity_poly.pdbx_strand_id
1 'polypeptide(L)'
;MILLLRKLNKTPTTNIGGNVAFIQPSWASNMKDTIRKQIKEKIKNIPSNKKQGYSFCITQKIIEKFGHLENRHIYISMPDEVDTTMLISHLQQIGKKTFSCNTPDTELPTIDIIIVP
;
A
#
# COMPACT_ATOMS: atom_id res chain seq x y z
N MET A 1 12.83 0.51 -0.24
CA MET A 1 11.39 0.26 -0.49
C MET A 1 10.88 -0.56 0.66
N ILE A 2 10.23 0.07 1.65
CA ILE A 2 9.75 -0.59 2.86
C ILE A 2 8.27 -0.85 2.65
N LEU A 3 7.88 -2.11 2.44
CA LEU A 3 6.47 -2.52 2.51
C LEU A 3 6.02 -2.39 3.96
N LEU A 4 5.13 -1.42 4.24
CA LEU A 4 4.54 -1.27 5.57
C LEU A 4 3.30 -2.18 5.67
N LEU A 5 3.48 -3.39 6.20
CA LEU A 5 2.38 -4.32 6.50
C LEU A 5 1.91 -4.06 7.94
N ARG A 6 0.67 -3.58 8.10
CA ARG A 6 0.07 -3.36 9.43
C ARG A 6 -0.84 -4.53 9.78
N LYS A 7 -0.48 -5.31 10.82
CA LYS A 7 -1.34 -6.31 11.45
C LYS A 7 -2.20 -5.61 12.50
N LEU A 8 -3.53 -5.68 12.37
CA LEU A 8 -4.46 -5.10 13.34
C LEU A 8 -4.58 -6.02 14.57
N ASN A 9 -3.72 -5.82 15.58
CA ASN A 9 -3.97 -6.38 16.91
C ASN A 9 -4.78 -5.36 17.72
N LYS A 10 -6.02 -5.74 18.07
CA LYS A 10 -6.88 -4.99 18.99
C LYS A 10 -6.28 -5.09 20.41
N THR A 11 -5.66 -4.02 20.90
CA THR A 11 -5.46 -3.82 22.34
C THR A 11 -6.50 -2.84 22.86
N PRO A 12 -7.10 -3.07 24.04
CA PRO A 12 -8.13 -2.19 24.58
C PRO A 12 -7.48 -0.87 25.02
N THR A 13 -7.91 0.24 24.43
CA THR A 13 -7.50 1.58 24.85
C THR A 13 -8.34 2.04 26.03
N THR A 14 -7.73 2.12 27.21
CA THR A 14 -8.26 2.83 28.36
C THR A 14 -8.33 4.33 28.03
N ASN A 15 -9.54 4.88 28.10
CA ASN A 15 -9.80 6.32 27.99
C ASN A 15 -9.09 7.07 29.13
N ILE A 16 -8.13 7.93 28.79
CA ILE A 16 -7.76 9.06 29.64
C ILE A 16 -7.86 10.31 28.77
N GLY A 17 -8.85 11.14 29.08
CA GLY A 17 -9.10 12.40 28.42
C GLY A 17 -7.90 13.33 28.55
N GLY A 18 -7.49 13.89 27.42
CA GLY A 18 -6.43 14.87 27.30
C GLY A 18 -6.11 15.06 25.83
N ASN A 19 -6.37 16.25 25.30
CA ASN A 19 -6.04 16.63 23.94
C ASN A 19 -4.51 16.71 23.83
N VAL A 20 -3.84 15.57 23.71
CA VAL A 20 -2.40 15.52 23.44
C VAL A 20 -2.25 15.80 21.96
N ALA A 21 -2.16 17.08 21.61
CA ALA A 21 -1.69 17.49 20.30
C ALA A 21 -0.31 16.87 20.11
N PHE A 22 -0.22 15.87 19.24
CA PHE A 22 1.04 15.25 18.86
C PHE A 22 1.81 16.27 18.02
N ILE A 23 2.54 17.19 18.68
CA ILE A 23 3.36 18.20 18.00
C ILE A 23 4.52 17.45 17.34
N GLN A 24 4.38 17.14 16.05
CA GLN A 24 5.52 16.65 15.28
C GLN A 24 6.62 17.72 15.30
N PRO A 25 7.85 17.37 15.70
CA PRO A 25 8.94 18.33 15.67
C PRO A 25 9.16 18.83 14.24
N SER A 26 9.34 20.15 14.07
CA SER A 26 9.50 20.79 12.75
C SER A 26 10.67 20.20 11.94
N TRP A 27 11.74 19.77 12.61
CA TRP A 27 12.87 19.07 11.98
C TRP A 27 12.48 17.72 11.36
N ALA A 28 11.55 16.99 11.99
CA ALA A 28 11.04 15.72 11.47
C ALA A 28 10.14 15.92 10.25
N SER A 29 9.47 17.08 10.14
CA SER A 29 8.71 17.45 8.94
C SER A 29 9.64 17.76 7.77
N ASN A 30 10.65 18.62 7.98
CA ASN A 30 11.60 19.03 6.94
C ASN A 30 12.41 17.85 6.39
N MET A 31 12.78 16.88 7.23
CA MET A 31 13.50 15.69 6.80
C MET A 31 12.62 14.74 5.97
N LYS A 32 11.35 14.55 6.35
CA LYS A 32 10.38 13.77 5.55
C LYS A 32 10.19 14.36 4.16
N ASP A 33 10.10 15.69 4.05
CA ASP A 33 9.93 16.36 2.76
C ASP A 33 11.16 16.24 1.87
N THR A 34 12.35 16.33 2.47
CA THR A 34 13.61 16.10 1.75
C THR A 34 13.68 14.67 1.20
N ILE A 35 13.34 13.67 2.02
CA ILE A 35 13.31 12.26 1.62
C ILE A 35 12.29 12.04 0.49
N ARG A 36 11.07 12.62 0.62
CA ARG A 36 10.03 12.51 -0.42
C ARG A 36 10.52 13.06 -1.76
N LYS A 37 11.15 14.24 -1.77
CA LYS A 37 11.72 14.84 -2.99
C LYS A 37 12.78 13.93 -3.61
N GLN A 38 13.73 13.44 -2.81
CA GLN A 38 14.78 12.54 -3.30
C GLN A 38 14.23 11.23 -3.88
N ILE A 39 13.20 10.65 -3.25
CA ILE A 39 12.55 9.42 -3.74
C ILE A 39 11.83 9.68 -5.06
N LYS A 40 11.04 10.76 -5.17
CA LYS A 40 10.31 11.12 -6.40
C LYS A 40 11.26 11.35 -7.57
N GLU A 41 12.36 12.07 -7.35
CA GLU A 41 13.37 12.27 -8.40
C GLU A 41 14.03 10.97 -8.83
N LYS A 42 14.34 10.07 -7.88
CA LYS A 42 14.90 8.75 -8.24
C LYS A 42 13.91 7.93 -9.06
N ILE A 43 12.64 7.91 -8.68
CA ILE A 43 11.60 7.15 -9.39
C ILE A 43 11.37 7.69 -10.80
N LYS A 44 11.30 9.01 -10.96
CA LYS A 44 11.14 9.69 -12.26
C LYS A 44 12.22 9.28 -13.27
N ASN A 45 13.44 9.02 -12.77
CA ASN A 45 14.59 8.66 -13.60
C ASN A 45 14.70 7.14 -13.88
N ILE A 46 13.76 6.32 -13.41
CA ILE A 46 13.76 4.87 -13.70
C ILE A 46 13.23 4.64 -15.13
N PRO A 47 13.98 3.94 -16.00
CA PRO A 47 13.49 3.55 -17.32
C PRO A 47 12.21 2.70 -17.25
N SER A 48 11.28 2.93 -18.16
CA SER A 48 9.96 2.25 -18.18
C SER A 48 10.08 0.71 -18.14
N ASN A 49 11.00 0.13 -18.94
CA ASN A 49 11.25 -1.32 -18.94
C ASN A 49 11.73 -1.87 -17.59
N LYS A 50 12.60 -1.12 -16.89
CA LYS A 50 13.04 -1.49 -15.54
C LYS A 50 11.90 -1.37 -14.53
N LYS A 51 11.08 -0.34 -14.66
CA LYS A 51 9.90 -0.15 -13.81
C LYS A 51 8.90 -1.32 -13.96
N GLN A 52 8.66 -1.76 -15.19
CA GLN A 52 7.85 -2.94 -15.48
C GLN A 52 8.46 -4.20 -14.87
N GLY A 53 9.78 -4.42 -15.04
CA GLY A 53 10.49 -5.55 -14.43
C GLY A 53 10.36 -5.59 -12.91
N TYR A 54 10.52 -4.45 -12.23
CA TYR A 54 10.32 -4.37 -10.78
C TYR A 54 8.87 -4.65 -10.38
N SER A 55 7.90 -4.11 -11.12
CA SER A 55 6.47 -4.33 -10.85
C SER A 55 6.10 -5.80 -11.02
N PHE A 56 6.65 -6.46 -12.04
CA PHE A 56 6.51 -7.90 -12.24
C PHE A 56 7.07 -8.70 -11.05
N CYS A 57 8.31 -8.44 -10.66
CA CYS A 57 8.95 -9.15 -9.53
C CYS A 57 8.18 -8.96 -8.21
N ILE A 58 7.67 -7.75 -7.95
CA ILE A 58 6.88 -7.46 -6.73
C ILE A 58 5.55 -8.20 -6.79
N THR A 59 4.88 -8.20 -7.94
CA THR A 59 3.61 -8.91 -8.14
C THR A 59 3.77 -10.41 -7.86
N GLN A 60 4.82 -11.04 -8.39
CA GLN A 60 5.09 -12.47 -8.14
C GLN A 60 5.26 -12.77 -6.64
N LYS A 61 6.01 -11.93 -5.91
CA LYS A 61 6.18 -12.09 -4.46
C LYS A 61 4.88 -11.91 -3.68
N ILE A 62 3.99 -11.02 -4.12
CA ILE A 62 2.68 -10.82 -3.49
C ILE A 62 1.80 -12.06 -3.73
N ILE A 63 1.77 -12.59 -4.95
CA ILE A 63 1.00 -13.79 -5.31
C ILE A 63 1.52 -15.00 -4.52
N GLU A 64 2.82 -15.22 -4.49
CA GLU A 64 3.44 -16.33 -3.75
C GLU A 64 3.07 -16.28 -2.26
N LYS A 65 3.18 -15.10 -1.64
CA LYS A 65 3.00 -14.95 -0.19
C LYS A 65 1.53 -14.88 0.23
N PHE A 66 0.68 -14.26 -0.58
CA PHE A 66 -0.67 -13.88 -0.19
C PHE A 66 -1.75 -14.32 -1.19
N GLY A 67 -1.40 -14.99 -2.29
CA GLY A 67 -2.34 -15.41 -3.35
C GLY A 67 -3.46 -16.34 -2.87
N HIS A 68 -3.27 -17.02 -1.74
CA HIS A 68 -4.29 -17.87 -1.13
C HIS A 68 -5.44 -17.09 -0.46
N LEU A 69 -5.22 -15.85 0.00
CA LEU A 69 -6.24 -15.04 0.68
C LEU A 69 -7.43 -14.71 -0.23
N GLU A 70 -8.63 -14.54 0.34
CA GLU A 70 -9.86 -14.36 -0.45
C GLU A 70 -10.16 -12.89 -0.74
N ASN A 71 -10.07 -12.05 0.29
CA ASN A 71 -10.51 -10.65 0.24
C ASN A 71 -9.34 -9.69 0.43
N ARG A 72 -9.17 -8.76 -0.51
CA ARG A 72 -7.98 -7.90 -0.56
C ARG A 72 -8.37 -6.49 -0.92
N HIS A 73 -7.73 -5.52 -0.29
CA HIS A 73 -7.77 -4.15 -0.76
C HIS A 73 -6.46 -3.82 -1.49
N ILE A 74 -6.55 -3.34 -2.72
CA ILE A 74 -5.43 -3.01 -3.60
C ILE A 74 -5.63 -1.60 -4.15
N TYR A 75 -4.60 -0.77 -4.05
CA TYR A 75 -4.63 0.57 -4.65
C TYR A 75 -4.51 0.49 -6.18
N ILE A 76 -5.11 1.49 -6.86
CA ILE A 76 -4.90 1.70 -8.29
C ILE A 76 -3.62 2.52 -8.44
N SER A 77 -2.63 1.96 -9.12
CA SER A 77 -1.28 2.53 -9.15
C SER A 77 -1.16 3.82 -9.96
N MET A 78 -0.43 4.78 -9.40
CA MET A 78 -0.03 6.03 -10.05
C MET A 78 1.33 5.90 -10.78
N PRO A 79 1.70 6.88 -11.65
CA PRO A 79 2.93 6.81 -12.44
C PRO A 79 4.24 6.77 -11.64
N ASP A 80 4.26 7.15 -10.37
CA ASP A 80 5.41 7.06 -9.47
C ASP A 80 5.33 5.86 -8.51
N GLU A 81 4.37 4.96 -8.70
CA GLU A 81 4.15 3.77 -7.86
C GLU A 81 4.46 2.47 -8.62
N VAL A 82 4.47 1.36 -7.88
CA VAL A 82 4.52 0.01 -8.46
C VAL A 82 3.22 -0.22 -9.23
N ASP A 83 3.33 -0.74 -10.46
CA ASP A 83 2.16 -1.06 -11.29
C ASP A 83 1.44 -2.30 -10.72
N THR A 84 0.19 -2.11 -10.30
CA THR A 84 -0.65 -3.16 -9.70
C THR A 84 -1.61 -3.80 -10.70
N THR A 85 -1.63 -3.34 -11.96
CA THR A 85 -2.58 -3.82 -12.98
C THR A 85 -2.49 -5.33 -13.19
N MET A 86 -1.25 -5.86 -13.28
CA MET A 86 -1.02 -7.29 -13.47
C MET A 86 -1.46 -8.11 -12.26
N LEU A 87 -1.25 -7.59 -11.05
CA LEU A 87 -1.70 -8.24 -9.81
C LEU A 87 -3.23 -8.32 -9.76
N ILE A 88 -3.91 -7.20 -10.03
CA ILE A 88 -5.38 -7.13 -10.02
C ILE A 88 -5.95 -8.11 -11.06
N SER A 89 -5.43 -8.07 -12.30
CA SER A 89 -5.89 -8.95 -13.38
C SER A 89 -5.71 -10.44 -13.03
N HIS A 90 -4.54 -10.82 -12.51
CA HIS A 90 -4.27 -12.19 -12.09
C HIS A 90 -5.25 -12.66 -11.00
N LEU A 91 -5.46 -11.86 -9.97
CA LEU A 91 -6.34 -12.19 -8.85
C LEU A 91 -7.81 -12.33 -9.28
N GLN A 92 -8.27 -11.48 -10.19
CA GLN A 92 -9.62 -11.59 -10.77
C GLN A 92 -9.79 -12.88 -11.58
N GLN A 93 -8.78 -13.28 -12.36
CA GLN A 93 -8.80 -14.52 -13.14
C GLN A 93 -8.91 -15.77 -12.28
N ILE A 94 -8.28 -15.77 -11.09
CA ILE A 94 -8.37 -16.89 -10.13
C ILE A 94 -9.55 -16.75 -9.14
N GLY A 95 -10.51 -15.85 -9.44
CA GLY A 95 -11.75 -15.69 -8.67
C GLY A 95 -11.59 -15.01 -7.30
N LYS A 96 -10.47 -14.34 -7.04
CA LYS A 96 -10.25 -13.60 -5.79
C LYS A 96 -10.89 -12.23 -5.83
N LYS A 97 -11.40 -11.78 -4.67
CA LYS A 97 -12.08 -10.48 -4.55
C LYS A 97 -11.06 -9.37 -4.28
N THR A 98 -11.14 -8.32 -5.09
CA THR A 98 -10.28 -7.14 -4.99
C THR A 98 -11.14 -5.88 -4.81
N PHE A 99 -10.82 -5.09 -3.80
CA PHE A 99 -11.43 -3.80 -3.50
C PHE A 99 -10.40 -2.69 -3.73
N SER A 100 -10.88 -1.48 -4.02
CA SER A 100 -10.03 -0.30 -4.23
C SER A 100 -10.50 0.84 -3.34
N CYS A 101 -9.71 1.92 -3.23
CA CYS A 101 -10.05 3.07 -2.38
C CYS A 101 -11.37 3.76 -2.74
N ASN A 102 -11.94 3.46 -3.92
CA ASN A 102 -13.20 4.00 -4.40
C ASN A 102 -14.39 3.05 -4.16
N THR A 103 -14.15 1.87 -3.58
CA THR A 103 -15.24 0.94 -3.22
C THR A 103 -16.04 1.55 -2.06
N PRO A 104 -17.37 1.70 -2.19
CA PRO A 104 -18.19 2.28 -1.14
C PRO A 104 -18.11 1.45 0.15
N ASP A 105 -18.01 2.13 1.30
CA ASP A 105 -17.83 1.51 2.62
C ASP A 105 -18.93 0.49 2.99
N THR A 106 -20.11 0.61 2.37
CA THR A 106 -21.25 -0.30 2.55
C THR A 106 -21.01 -1.71 2.00
N GLU A 107 -19.94 -1.91 1.22
CA GLU A 107 -19.63 -3.18 0.56
C GLU A 107 -18.36 -3.86 1.05
N LEU A 108 -17.61 -3.28 1.99
CA LEU A 108 -16.33 -3.84 2.41
C LEU A 108 -16.54 -5.09 3.28
N PRO A 109 -16.30 -6.31 2.77
CA PRO A 109 -16.30 -7.49 3.62
C PRO A 109 -15.08 -7.46 4.55
N THR A 110 -14.93 -8.48 5.38
CA THR A 110 -13.68 -8.72 6.10
C THR A 110 -12.51 -8.77 5.11
N ILE A 111 -11.62 -7.77 5.16
CA ILE A 111 -10.42 -7.69 4.35
C ILE A 111 -9.30 -8.48 5.04
N ASP A 112 -8.73 -9.45 4.35
CA ASP A 112 -7.63 -10.27 4.86
C ASP A 112 -6.29 -9.51 4.80
N ILE A 113 -6.12 -8.70 3.75
CA ILE A 113 -4.90 -7.92 3.51
C ILE A 113 -5.18 -6.60 2.79
N ILE A 114 -4.46 -5.55 3.18
CA ILE A 114 -4.42 -4.25 2.51
C ILE A 114 -3.03 -4.05 1.90
N ILE A 115 -2.99 -3.84 0.60
CA ILE A 115 -1.79 -3.43 -0.13
C ILE A 115 -1.82 -1.91 -0.25
N VAL A 116 -0.78 -1.26 0.27
CA VAL A 116 -0.66 0.20 0.33
C VAL A 116 0.36 0.70 -0.70
N PRO A 117 0.16 1.89 -1.29
CA PRO A 117 1.13 2.52 -2.19
C PRO A 117 2.43 2.94 -1.48
#